data_AF-A0A511KNK8-F1
#
_entry.id   AF-A0A511KNK8-F1
#
_cell.length_a   1.000
_cell.length_b   1.000
_cell.length_c   1.000
_cell.angle_alpha   90.00
_cell.angle_beta   90.00
_cell.angle_gamma   90.00
#
_symmetry.space_group_name_H-M   'P 1'
#
loop_
_entity.id
_entity.type
_entity.pdbx_description
1 polymer ?
#
loop_
_entity_poly.entity_id
_entity_poly.type
_entity_poly.pdbx_seq_one_letter_code
_entity_poly.pdbx_strand_id
1 'polypeptide(L)'
;MALARTLAHSHIRTLQLAHTARPALVSLRPVASSSPAVRALFSTSPRAHLPPKDTTNLAESAGSRQASRADKDRAQRERERKRAERQAAEAQRAKARKEREETRKAKAKAKKEREQERKHKEAERKKEQREKARAKAEREKEKALQARNKLRSNLSPPKRITNKWQIFVSSFVQERRRSLPAGTKMPTIPTLVPEAKAAYAQLSSSELAALDQRVEQARADYERQLAEWQKTLTPEMIREENLVRSRRRRAGLSRKANLHVPGEPKRPITPFFRFSAEVRERQDRDVLGDETNVTEQSKLLARAWKALSPEQKKSYEDAYKVENEQYKAAKAKFDAQMTASA
;
A
#
# COMPACT_ATOMS: atom_id res chain seq x y z
N MET A 1 -68.09 29.30 -11.91
CA MET A 1 -67.82 28.31 -12.99
C MET A 1 -66.59 27.51 -12.60
N ALA A 2 -66.81 26.23 -12.32
CA ALA A 2 -65.80 25.27 -11.92
C ALA A 2 -64.91 24.89 -13.12
N LEU A 3 -63.60 24.77 -12.90
CA LEU A 3 -62.74 24.00 -13.80
C LEU A 3 -61.82 23.11 -12.97
N ALA A 4 -62.25 21.86 -12.90
CA ALA A 4 -61.53 20.72 -12.36
C ALA A 4 -60.26 20.45 -13.18
N ARG A 5 -59.13 20.21 -12.50
CA ARG A 5 -57.92 19.66 -13.12
C ARG A 5 -57.78 18.21 -12.69
N THR A 6 -57.70 17.38 -13.71
CA THR A 6 -57.74 15.92 -13.74
C THR A 6 -56.44 15.30 -13.25
N LEU A 7 -56.58 14.19 -12.52
CA LEU A 7 -55.51 13.30 -12.08
C LEU A 7 -54.84 12.60 -13.27
N ALA A 8 -53.51 12.57 -13.30
CA ALA A 8 -52.72 11.64 -14.11
C ALA A 8 -51.92 10.71 -13.20
N HIS A 9 -52.37 9.45 -13.12
CA HIS A 9 -51.69 8.36 -12.42
C HIS A 9 -50.53 7.87 -13.28
N SER A 10 -49.30 7.94 -12.76
CA SER A 10 -48.13 7.32 -13.39
C SER A 10 -47.86 5.96 -12.74
N HIS A 11 -47.97 4.89 -13.51
CA HIS A 11 -47.60 3.54 -13.10
C HIS A 11 -46.07 3.38 -13.11
N ILE A 12 -45.51 3.16 -11.92
CA ILE A 12 -44.11 2.79 -11.73
C ILE A 12 -43.98 1.28 -12.01
N ARG A 13 -43.35 0.94 -13.14
CA ARG A 13 -43.04 -0.42 -13.56
C ARG A 13 -41.80 -0.90 -12.81
N THR A 14 -41.99 -1.81 -11.85
CA THR A 14 -40.92 -2.47 -11.09
C THR A 14 -40.20 -3.49 -11.98
N LEU A 15 -38.90 -3.27 -12.24
CA LEU A 15 -38.03 -4.25 -12.87
C LEU A 15 -37.33 -5.09 -11.80
N GLN A 16 -37.67 -6.37 -11.72
CA GLN A 16 -36.96 -7.38 -10.94
C GLN A 16 -35.59 -7.64 -11.56
N LEU A 17 -34.52 -7.42 -10.79
CA LEU A 17 -33.16 -7.88 -11.12
C LEU A 17 -32.91 -9.23 -10.44
N ALA A 18 -32.79 -10.26 -11.28
CA ALA A 18 -32.40 -11.61 -10.90
C ALA A 18 -30.98 -11.62 -10.31
N HIS A 19 -30.83 -12.26 -9.15
CA HIS A 19 -29.55 -12.52 -8.50
C HIS A 19 -28.90 -13.75 -9.16
N THR A 20 -27.79 -13.57 -9.86
CA THR A 20 -26.96 -14.67 -10.35
C THR A 20 -25.90 -15.04 -9.33
N ALA A 21 -25.74 -16.36 -9.16
CA ALA A 21 -25.01 -17.03 -8.11
C ALA A 21 -23.48 -16.85 -8.20
N ARG A 22 -22.87 -16.84 -7.01
CA ARG A 22 -21.43 -16.70 -6.75
C ARG A 22 -20.80 -18.10 -6.68
N PRO A 23 -19.82 -18.48 -7.53
CA PRO A 23 -19.17 -19.77 -7.39
C PRO A 23 -18.14 -19.75 -6.25
N ALA A 24 -18.22 -20.79 -5.41
CA ALA A 24 -17.31 -21.06 -4.32
C ALA A 24 -15.91 -21.45 -4.85
N LEU A 25 -14.88 -20.77 -4.37
CA LEU A 25 -13.49 -21.17 -4.61
C LEU A 25 -13.04 -22.14 -3.50
N VAL A 26 -12.73 -23.34 -3.96
CA VAL A 26 -12.27 -24.50 -3.21
C VAL A 26 -10.91 -24.23 -2.57
N SER A 27 -10.82 -24.50 -1.26
CA SER A 27 -9.60 -24.50 -0.47
C SER A 27 -8.78 -25.75 -0.78
N LEU A 28 -7.58 -25.58 -1.37
CA LEU A 28 -6.62 -26.65 -1.59
C LEU A 28 -5.52 -26.59 -0.52
N ARG A 29 -5.51 -27.60 0.36
CA ARG A 29 -4.41 -27.92 1.27
C ARG A 29 -3.20 -28.46 0.48
N PRO A 30 -1.96 -28.12 0.85
CA PRO A 30 -0.79 -28.80 0.30
C PRO A 30 -0.55 -30.12 1.05
N VAL A 31 -0.52 -31.22 0.29
CA VAL A 31 -0.10 -32.56 0.68
C VAL A 31 1.43 -32.61 0.65
N ALA A 32 2.04 -33.00 1.76
CA ALA A 32 3.48 -33.25 1.85
C ALA A 32 3.82 -34.54 1.08
N SER A 33 4.63 -34.39 0.03
CA SER A 33 5.17 -35.50 -0.74
C SER A 33 6.40 -36.07 -0.05
N SER A 34 6.32 -37.37 0.23
CA SER A 34 7.34 -38.25 0.77
C SER A 34 7.83 -39.17 -0.35
N SER A 35 9.15 -39.45 -0.37
CA SER A 35 9.83 -40.67 -0.85
C SER A 35 11.06 -40.37 -1.75
N PRO A 36 11.97 -41.33 -1.99
CA PRO A 36 12.69 -42.13 -0.99
C PRO A 36 14.17 -42.38 -1.40
N ALA A 37 14.91 -43.04 -0.50
CA ALA A 37 16.02 -43.99 -0.77
C ALA A 37 17.27 -43.45 -1.50
N VAL A 38 18.49 -43.85 -1.15
CA VAL A 38 19.03 -45.18 -1.43
C VAL A 38 20.17 -45.51 -0.47
N ARG A 39 19.98 -46.65 0.21
CA ARG A 39 20.90 -47.76 0.57
C ARG A 39 22.34 -47.42 0.98
N ALA A 40 22.67 -47.77 2.22
CA ALA A 40 23.28 -49.07 2.61
C ALA A 40 24.81 -49.01 2.40
N LEU A 41 25.62 -49.35 3.37
CA LEU A 41 25.84 -50.75 3.75
C LEU A 41 25.90 -50.93 5.27
N PHE A 42 25.02 -51.81 5.75
CA PHE A 42 25.24 -52.61 6.94
C PHE A 42 26.29 -53.68 6.61
N SER A 43 27.23 -53.89 7.52
CA SER A 43 27.92 -55.17 7.74
C SER A 43 28.58 -55.09 9.12
N THR A 44 27.83 -55.36 10.19
CA THR A 44 27.81 -56.65 10.92
C THR A 44 29.18 -57.21 11.30
N SER A 45 29.43 -57.14 12.61
CA SER A 45 30.17 -58.11 13.44
C SER A 45 31.70 -58.25 13.25
N PRO A 46 32.45 -58.75 14.27
CA PRO A 46 31.97 -59.55 15.40
C PRO A 46 32.40 -59.10 16.81
N ARG A 47 31.53 -59.52 17.73
CA ARG A 47 31.79 -59.79 19.14
C ARG A 47 32.83 -60.91 19.28
N ALA A 48 33.62 -60.79 20.35
CA ALA A 48 34.39 -61.83 21.01
C ALA A 48 35.57 -62.43 20.24
N HIS A 49 36.77 -62.20 20.76
CA HIS A 49 37.56 -63.34 21.25
C HIS A 49 38.60 -62.82 22.23
N LEU A 50 38.34 -63.02 23.52
CA LEU A 50 39.42 -63.35 24.46
C LEU A 50 39.70 -64.83 24.20
N PRO A 51 40.88 -65.22 23.69
CA PRO A 51 41.35 -66.57 23.83
C PRO A 51 41.94 -66.77 25.24
N PRO A 52 41.64 -67.91 25.89
CA PRO A 52 42.09 -68.27 27.22
C PRO A 52 43.38 -69.11 27.18
N LYS A 53 44.12 -69.10 28.30
CA LYS A 53 45.09 -70.14 28.77
C LYS A 53 46.28 -70.35 27.79
N ASP A 54 47.51 -70.55 28.25
CA ASP A 54 48.04 -71.68 29.03
C ASP A 54 49.22 -71.13 29.87
N THR A 55 49.38 -71.32 31.18
CA THR A 55 49.45 -72.57 31.94
C THR A 55 50.07 -73.73 31.18
N THR A 56 51.31 -73.57 30.73
CA THR A 56 52.26 -74.68 30.62
C THR A 56 53.39 -74.43 31.60
N ASN A 57 53.21 -74.99 32.80
CA ASN A 57 54.34 -75.53 33.53
C ASN A 57 54.91 -76.65 32.65
N LEU A 58 56.07 -76.43 32.05
CA LEU A 58 56.93 -77.51 31.59
C LEU A 58 58.25 -77.40 32.35
N ALA A 59 58.39 -78.33 33.28
CA ALA A 59 59.61 -78.60 33.99
C ALA A 59 60.61 -79.31 33.05
N GLU A 60 61.78 -78.70 32.86
CA GLU A 60 63.05 -79.38 32.60
C GLU A 60 63.98 -78.91 33.72
N SER A 61 64.21 -79.70 34.76
CA SER A 61 65.05 -80.91 34.81
C SER A 61 66.52 -80.64 34.42
N ALA A 62 67.36 -80.80 35.44
CA ALA A 62 68.79 -81.12 35.38
C ALA A 62 69.70 -80.19 34.56
N GLY A 63 70.35 -79.28 35.27
CA GLY A 63 71.51 -78.56 34.76
C GLY A 63 72.24 -77.84 35.86
N SER A 64 72.83 -78.60 36.79
CA SER A 64 73.88 -78.11 37.68
C SER A 64 74.97 -77.44 36.85
N ARG A 65 74.88 -76.12 36.72
CA ARG A 65 75.99 -75.24 36.48
C ARG A 65 75.76 -74.10 37.43
N GLN A 66 76.63 -73.98 38.43
CA GLN A 66 76.79 -72.74 39.17
C GLN A 66 76.99 -71.64 38.11
N ALA A 67 75.89 -71.00 37.71
CA ALA A 67 75.95 -69.71 37.05
C ALA A 67 76.69 -68.85 38.06
N SER A 68 77.95 -68.57 37.74
CA SER A 68 78.75 -67.63 38.51
C SER A 68 77.92 -66.36 38.68
N ARG A 69 78.17 -65.59 39.74
CA ARG A 69 77.48 -64.30 39.97
C ARG A 69 77.37 -63.46 38.68
N ALA A 70 78.29 -63.62 37.71
CA ALA A 70 78.29 -62.95 36.41
C ALA A 70 77.10 -63.26 35.46
N ASP A 71 76.59 -64.48 35.36
CA ASP A 71 75.52 -64.81 34.37
C ASP A 71 74.12 -64.38 34.85
N LYS A 72 73.88 -64.48 36.17
CA LYS A 72 72.68 -63.91 36.80
C LYS A 72 72.70 -62.38 36.73
N ASP A 73 73.88 -61.78 36.93
CA ASP A 73 74.08 -60.34 36.72
C ASP A 73 73.81 -59.93 35.27
N ARG A 74 74.22 -60.73 34.27
CA ARG A 74 74.00 -60.41 32.85
C ARG A 74 72.52 -60.46 32.46
N ALA A 75 71.80 -61.50 32.89
CA ALA A 75 70.36 -61.62 32.66
C ALA A 75 69.56 -60.53 33.41
N GLN A 76 70.01 -60.15 34.60
CA GLN A 76 69.43 -59.04 35.35
C GLN A 76 69.66 -57.70 34.64
N ARG A 77 70.89 -57.42 34.19
CA ARG A 77 71.24 -56.22 33.40
C ARG A 77 70.46 -56.14 32.09
N GLU A 78 70.22 -57.26 31.41
CA GLU A 78 69.44 -57.27 30.16
C GLU A 78 67.94 -57.01 30.41
N ARG A 79 67.38 -57.55 31.50
CA ARG A 79 66.00 -57.26 31.94
C ARG A 79 65.85 -55.81 32.38
N GLU A 80 66.83 -55.28 33.10
CA GLU A 80 66.89 -53.86 33.50
C GLU A 80 67.02 -52.95 32.29
N ARG A 81 67.84 -53.30 31.29
CA ARG A 81 67.96 -52.56 30.01
C ARG A 81 66.66 -52.59 29.21
N LYS A 82 66.01 -53.75 29.06
CA LYS A 82 64.70 -53.84 28.37
C LYS A 82 63.59 -53.11 29.13
N ARG A 83 63.66 -53.07 30.47
CA ARG A 83 62.73 -52.29 31.31
C ARG A 83 62.99 -50.79 31.14
N ALA A 84 64.25 -50.35 31.14
CA ALA A 84 64.64 -48.97 30.89
C ALA A 84 64.27 -48.52 29.48
N GLU A 85 64.42 -49.38 28.47
CA GLU A 85 64.05 -49.09 27.07
C GLU A 85 62.53 -49.02 26.89
N ARG A 86 61.76 -49.90 27.55
CA ARG A 86 60.29 -49.79 27.62
C ARG A 86 59.85 -48.52 28.33
N GLN A 87 60.47 -48.17 29.45
CA GLN A 87 60.20 -46.92 30.18
C GLN A 87 60.55 -45.68 29.35
N ALA A 88 61.66 -45.72 28.59
CA ALA A 88 62.04 -44.65 27.68
C ALA A 88 61.07 -44.53 26.48
N ALA A 89 60.67 -45.65 25.88
CA ALA A 89 59.68 -45.67 24.80
C ALA A 89 58.28 -45.23 25.28
N GLU A 90 57.88 -45.60 26.49
CA GLU A 90 56.64 -45.15 27.13
C GLU A 90 56.69 -43.67 27.46
N ALA A 91 57.82 -43.16 27.96
CA ALA A 91 58.04 -41.73 28.18
C ALA A 91 58.01 -40.92 26.86
N GLN A 92 58.59 -41.44 25.78
CA GLN A 92 58.52 -40.82 24.45
C GLN A 92 57.10 -40.84 23.89
N ARG A 93 56.37 -41.95 24.02
CA ARG A 93 54.96 -42.05 23.61
C ARG A 93 54.06 -41.13 24.44
N ALA A 94 54.34 -40.97 25.74
CA ALA A 94 53.62 -40.05 26.62
C ALA A 94 53.87 -38.59 26.21
N LYS A 95 55.11 -38.21 25.87
CA LYS A 95 55.44 -36.88 25.32
C LYS A 95 54.72 -36.64 23.98
N ALA A 96 54.78 -37.58 23.05
CA ALA A 96 54.09 -37.48 21.76
C ALA A 96 52.56 -37.41 21.91
N ARG A 97 51.98 -38.07 22.92
CA ARG A 97 50.54 -38.01 23.21
C ARG A 97 50.13 -36.63 23.76
N LYS A 98 50.95 -36.04 24.64
CA LYS A 98 50.73 -34.67 25.15
C LYS A 98 50.80 -33.63 24.03
N GLU A 99 51.80 -33.71 23.17
CA GLU A 99 51.97 -32.80 22.03
C GLU A 99 50.81 -32.93 21.00
N ARG A 100 50.35 -34.16 20.73
CA ARG A 100 49.14 -34.40 19.91
C ARG A 100 47.87 -33.87 20.55
N GLU A 101 47.76 -33.91 21.88
CA GLU A 101 46.60 -33.38 22.60
C GLU A 101 46.60 -31.85 22.60
N GLU A 102 47.76 -31.21 22.80
CA GLU A 102 47.93 -29.76 22.71
C GLU A 102 47.65 -29.24 21.30
N THR A 103 48.16 -29.89 20.26
CA THR A 103 47.85 -29.52 18.87
C THR A 103 46.37 -29.72 18.52
N ARG A 104 45.70 -30.75 19.06
CA ARG A 104 44.24 -30.92 18.91
C ARG A 104 43.46 -29.81 19.64
N LYS A 105 43.86 -29.45 20.86
CA LYS A 105 43.25 -28.34 21.63
C LYS A 105 43.44 -27.00 20.92
N ALA A 106 44.65 -26.72 20.40
CA ALA A 106 44.95 -25.52 19.63
C ALA A 106 44.12 -25.44 18.33
N LYS A 107 44.03 -26.54 17.55
CA LYS A 107 43.18 -26.61 16.36
C LYS A 107 41.69 -26.43 16.68
N ALA A 108 41.22 -26.99 17.80
CA ALA A 108 39.84 -26.83 18.25
C ALA A 108 39.52 -25.38 18.66
N LYS A 109 40.46 -24.71 19.36
CA LYS A 109 40.34 -23.29 19.74
C LYS A 109 40.31 -22.39 18.50
N ALA A 110 41.24 -22.58 17.57
CA ALA A 110 41.28 -21.83 16.31
C ALA A 110 40.02 -22.04 15.45
N LYS A 111 39.44 -23.26 15.43
CA LYS A 111 38.17 -23.53 14.75
C LYS A 111 36.99 -22.78 15.39
N LYS A 112 36.92 -22.75 16.73
CA LYS A 112 35.89 -22.01 17.47
C LYS A 112 35.99 -20.50 17.25
N GLU A 113 37.19 -19.93 17.30
CA GLU A 113 37.42 -18.50 17.03
C GLU A 113 37.01 -18.12 15.60
N ARG A 114 37.41 -18.91 14.59
CA ARG A 114 36.96 -18.69 13.19
C ARG A 114 35.45 -18.80 13.02
N GLU A 115 34.79 -19.71 13.75
CA GLU A 115 33.34 -19.84 13.71
C GLU A 115 32.64 -18.63 14.36
N GLN A 116 33.16 -18.13 15.48
CA GLN A 116 32.66 -16.92 16.12
C GLN A 116 32.85 -15.68 15.24
N GLU A 117 34.01 -15.52 14.61
CA GLU A 117 34.29 -14.42 13.68
C GLU A 117 33.35 -14.46 12.46
N ARG A 118 33.09 -15.65 11.90
CA ARG A 118 32.11 -15.80 10.80
C ARG A 118 30.70 -15.41 11.24
N LYS A 119 30.26 -15.84 12.44
CA LYS A 119 28.96 -15.46 13.00
C LYS A 119 28.86 -13.95 13.24
N HIS A 120 29.93 -13.32 13.72
CA HIS A 120 29.99 -11.87 13.91
C HIS A 120 29.87 -11.12 12.56
N LYS A 121 30.69 -11.49 11.57
CA LYS A 121 30.63 -10.90 10.22
C LYS A 121 29.27 -11.11 9.56
N GLU A 122 28.65 -12.28 9.73
CA GLU A 122 27.30 -12.54 9.20
C GLU A 122 26.24 -11.69 9.92
N ALA A 123 26.35 -11.53 11.25
CA ALA A 123 25.46 -10.67 12.02
C ALA A 123 25.60 -9.19 11.62
N GLU A 124 26.81 -8.69 11.40
CA GLU A 124 27.05 -7.34 10.89
C GLU A 124 26.46 -7.14 9.50
N ARG A 125 26.71 -8.07 8.56
CA ARG A 125 26.11 -7.99 7.21
C ARG A 125 24.58 -8.00 7.26
N LYS A 126 23.98 -8.81 8.14
CA LYS A 126 22.53 -8.82 8.35
C LYS A 126 22.03 -7.50 8.95
N LYS A 127 22.79 -6.90 9.88
CA LYS A 127 22.47 -5.58 10.44
C LYS A 127 22.52 -4.49 9.37
N GLU A 128 23.58 -4.45 8.57
CA GLU A 128 23.74 -3.50 7.47
C GLU A 128 22.63 -3.65 6.42
N GLN A 129 22.28 -4.88 6.04
CA GLN A 129 21.16 -5.15 5.13
C GLN A 129 19.82 -4.67 5.71
N ARG A 130 19.57 -4.87 7.01
CA ARG A 130 18.37 -4.38 7.70
C ARG A 130 18.33 -2.86 7.73
N GLU A 131 19.45 -2.19 7.99
CA GLU A 131 19.53 -0.73 7.98
C GLU A 131 19.32 -0.15 6.57
N LYS A 132 19.95 -0.74 5.54
CA LYS A 132 19.70 -0.38 4.13
C LYS A 132 18.24 -0.59 3.74
N ALA A 133 17.62 -1.69 4.16
CA ALA A 133 16.21 -1.95 3.91
C ALA A 133 15.30 -0.94 4.63
N ARG A 134 15.60 -0.58 5.88
CA ARG A 134 14.88 0.46 6.64
C ARG A 134 15.00 1.83 5.97
N ALA A 135 16.21 2.24 5.58
CA ALA A 135 16.45 3.50 4.88
C ALA A 135 15.72 3.56 3.53
N LYS A 136 15.71 2.45 2.78
CA LYS A 136 14.92 2.35 1.54
C LYS A 136 13.42 2.49 1.82
N ALA A 137 12.91 1.79 2.83
CA ALA A 137 11.50 1.86 3.21
C ALA A 137 11.10 3.27 3.69
N GLU A 138 11.96 3.98 4.42
CA GLU A 138 11.71 5.38 4.81
C GLU A 138 11.67 6.31 3.60
N ARG A 139 12.63 6.19 2.67
CA ARG A 139 12.61 6.95 1.42
C ARG A 139 11.35 6.68 0.59
N GLU A 140 10.90 5.44 0.54
CA GLU A 140 9.65 5.07 -0.14
C GLU A 140 8.42 5.66 0.56
N LYS A 141 8.37 5.62 1.90
CA LYS A 141 7.31 6.28 2.69
C LYS A 141 7.28 7.79 2.46
N GLU A 142 8.44 8.44 2.42
CA GLU A 142 8.55 9.87 2.17
C GLU A 142 8.08 10.20 0.75
N LYS A 143 8.54 9.47 -0.26
CA LYS A 143 8.07 9.62 -1.65
C LYS A 143 6.56 9.43 -1.76
N ALA A 144 5.99 8.44 -1.08
CA ALA A 144 4.56 8.21 -1.04
C ALA A 144 3.81 9.36 -0.33
N LEU A 145 4.34 9.88 0.76
CA LEU A 145 3.79 11.03 1.47
C LEU A 145 3.81 12.29 0.60
N GLN A 146 4.93 12.56 -0.07
CA GLN A 146 5.06 13.68 -1.01
C GLN A 146 4.08 13.53 -2.18
N ALA A 147 3.95 12.32 -2.75
CA ALA A 147 2.98 12.04 -3.81
C ALA A 147 1.54 12.28 -3.33
N ARG A 148 1.20 11.87 -2.10
CA ARG A 148 -0.11 12.14 -1.48
C ARG A 148 -0.33 13.63 -1.24
N ASN A 149 0.68 14.37 -0.78
CA ASN A 149 0.59 15.80 -0.53
C ASN A 149 0.36 16.58 -1.82
N LYS A 150 0.97 16.17 -2.94
CA LYS A 150 0.71 16.73 -4.29
C LYS A 150 -0.73 16.55 -4.80
N LEU A 151 -1.53 15.71 -4.14
CA LEU A 151 -2.94 15.45 -4.43
C LEU A 151 -3.89 16.19 -3.46
N ARG A 152 -3.37 16.90 -2.46
CA ARG A 152 -4.18 17.69 -1.53
C ARG A 152 -4.50 19.05 -2.13
N SER A 153 -5.76 19.46 -1.99
CA SER A 153 -6.22 20.81 -2.35
C SER A 153 -5.75 21.80 -1.29
N ASN A 154 -5.18 22.92 -1.71
CA ASN A 154 -4.85 24.04 -0.82
C ASN A 154 -6.09 24.91 -0.54
N LEU A 155 -7.11 24.82 -1.40
CA LEU A 155 -8.37 25.52 -1.23
C LEU A 155 -9.27 24.83 -0.21
N SER A 156 -9.79 25.61 0.73
CA SER A 156 -10.75 25.18 1.75
C SER A 156 -12.08 25.91 1.58
N PRO A 157 -12.94 25.48 0.64
CA PRO A 157 -14.27 26.07 0.49
C PRO A 157 -15.10 25.86 1.76
N PRO A 158 -16.00 26.81 2.10
CA PRO A 158 -16.98 26.61 3.14
C PRO A 158 -17.73 25.29 2.96
N LYS A 159 -18.01 24.61 4.07
CA LYS A 159 -18.73 23.34 4.05
C LYS A 159 -20.17 23.60 3.69
N ARG A 160 -20.70 22.82 2.75
CA ARG A 160 -22.12 22.87 2.39
C ARG A 160 -22.99 22.69 3.63
N ILE A 161 -24.09 23.41 3.67
CA ILE A 161 -25.13 23.24 4.68
C ILE A 161 -25.53 21.77 4.82
N THR A 162 -25.81 21.40 6.06
CA THR A 162 -26.27 20.07 6.43
C THR A 162 -27.80 20.00 6.36
N ASN A 163 -28.37 18.80 6.22
CA ASN A 163 -29.82 18.67 6.18
C ASN A 163 -30.46 19.01 7.55
N LYS A 164 -31.78 19.23 7.59
CA LYS A 164 -32.53 19.55 8.82
C LYS A 164 -32.23 18.61 9.99
N TRP A 165 -32.21 17.30 9.70
CA TRP A 165 -31.87 16.26 10.67
C TRP A 165 -30.44 16.40 11.22
N GLN A 166 -29.45 16.68 10.39
CA GLN A 166 -28.06 16.87 10.80
C GLN A 166 -27.89 18.12 11.66
N ILE A 167 -28.60 19.21 11.34
CA ILE A 167 -28.65 20.40 12.20
C ILE A 167 -29.22 20.02 13.57
N PHE A 168 -30.32 19.28 13.61
CA PHE A 168 -30.89 18.78 14.85
C PHE A 168 -29.93 17.87 15.63
N VAL A 169 -29.31 16.89 14.98
CA VAL A 169 -28.34 15.99 15.64
C VAL A 169 -27.16 16.78 16.18
N SER A 170 -26.70 17.81 15.45
CA SER A 170 -25.61 18.65 15.92
C SER A 170 -25.97 19.42 17.20
N SER A 171 -27.20 19.94 17.30
CA SER A 171 -27.69 20.58 18.53
C SER A 171 -27.90 19.56 19.65
N PHE A 172 -28.47 18.39 19.34
CA PHE A 172 -28.70 17.31 20.31
C PHE A 172 -27.38 16.82 20.93
N VAL A 173 -26.34 16.59 20.11
CA VAL A 173 -25.02 16.18 20.60
C VAL A 173 -24.36 17.27 21.44
N GLN A 174 -24.53 18.54 21.07
CA GLN A 174 -24.01 19.66 21.86
C GLN A 174 -24.71 19.77 23.21
N GLU A 175 -26.03 19.61 23.26
CA GLU A 175 -26.81 19.62 24.49
C GLU A 175 -26.45 18.43 25.39
N ARG A 176 -26.35 17.23 24.81
CA ARG A 176 -25.84 16.05 25.52
C ARG A 176 -24.44 16.27 26.08
N ARG A 177 -23.58 16.96 25.33
CA ARG A 177 -22.23 17.31 25.81
C ARG A 177 -22.27 18.31 26.96
N ARG A 178 -23.18 19.28 26.95
CA ARG A 178 -23.37 20.26 28.02
C ARG A 178 -24.00 19.66 29.27
N SER A 179 -24.88 18.68 29.12
CA SER A 179 -25.54 17.99 30.24
C SER A 179 -24.61 17.02 30.98
N LEU A 180 -23.48 16.64 30.38
CA LEU A 180 -22.52 15.74 31.01
C LEU A 180 -21.66 16.51 32.03
N PRO A 181 -21.40 15.93 33.23
CA PRO A 181 -20.57 16.58 34.22
C PRO A 181 -19.13 16.70 33.71
N ALA A 182 -18.46 17.80 34.12
CA ALA A 182 -17.10 18.12 33.70
C ALA A 182 -16.15 16.94 33.94
N GLY A 183 -15.44 16.50 32.90
CA GLY A 183 -14.51 15.37 32.94
C GLY A 183 -15.06 14.04 32.41
N THR A 184 -16.37 13.92 32.18
CA THR A 184 -16.96 12.72 31.58
C THR A 184 -16.74 12.71 30.07
N LYS A 185 -16.28 11.58 29.54
CA LYS A 185 -16.12 11.40 28.09
C LYS A 185 -17.49 11.33 27.42
N MET A 186 -17.66 12.09 26.34
CA MET A 186 -18.89 12.10 25.56
C MET A 186 -19.14 10.72 24.91
N PRO A 187 -20.37 10.16 24.98
CA PRO A 187 -20.72 8.92 24.30
C PRO A 187 -20.46 8.99 22.79
N THR A 188 -20.13 7.87 22.15
CA THR A 188 -19.76 7.91 20.73
C THR A 188 -21.00 8.20 19.87
N ILE A 189 -20.87 8.97 18.78
CA ILE A 189 -22.00 9.39 17.92
C ILE A 189 -22.99 8.25 17.58
N PRO A 190 -22.57 7.02 17.21
CA PRO A 190 -23.51 5.93 16.91
C PRO A 190 -24.44 5.54 18.08
N THR A 191 -24.03 5.76 19.33
CA THR A 191 -24.89 5.48 20.50
C THR A 191 -25.93 6.58 20.71
N LEU A 192 -25.64 7.81 20.27
CA LEU A 192 -26.53 8.95 20.42
C LEU A 192 -27.56 9.07 19.29
N VAL A 193 -27.28 8.49 18.11
CA VAL A 193 -28.18 8.58 16.95
C VAL A 193 -29.57 7.96 17.21
N PRO A 194 -29.71 6.79 17.87
CA PRO A 194 -31.02 6.25 18.22
C PRO A 194 -31.81 7.17 19.15
N GLU A 195 -31.17 7.73 20.18
CA GLU A 195 -31.78 8.69 21.11
C GLU A 195 -32.23 9.96 20.37
N ALA A 196 -31.35 10.52 19.53
CA ALA A 196 -31.66 11.68 18.70
C ALA A 196 -32.83 11.40 17.74
N LYS A 197 -32.92 10.19 17.18
CA LYS A 197 -33.99 9.82 16.24
C LYS A 197 -35.35 9.78 16.96
N ALA A 198 -35.39 9.20 18.17
CA ALA A 198 -36.58 9.19 18.99
C ALA A 198 -37.00 10.62 19.38
N ALA A 199 -36.05 11.45 19.82
CA ALA A 199 -36.30 12.84 20.16
C ALA A 199 -36.82 13.66 18.96
N TYR A 200 -36.25 13.47 17.77
CA TYR A 200 -36.69 14.15 16.56
C TYR A 200 -38.12 13.77 16.13
N ALA A 201 -38.49 12.51 16.31
CA ALA A 201 -39.85 12.03 16.01
C ALA A 201 -40.92 12.62 16.95
N GLN A 202 -40.51 13.07 18.13
CA GLN A 202 -41.38 13.67 19.14
C GLN A 202 -41.43 15.21 19.06
N LEU A 203 -40.72 15.83 18.11
CA LEU A 203 -40.73 17.29 17.95
C LEU A 203 -42.12 17.78 17.56
N SER A 204 -42.58 18.80 18.27
CA SER A 204 -43.80 19.53 17.97
C SER A 204 -43.69 20.30 16.64
N SER A 205 -44.84 20.72 16.11
CA SER A 205 -44.91 21.50 14.87
C SER A 205 -44.12 22.82 14.98
N SER A 206 -44.14 23.48 16.14
CA SER A 206 -43.40 24.71 16.39
C SER A 206 -41.89 24.48 16.44
N GLU A 207 -41.43 23.39 17.06
CA GLU A 207 -40.00 23.03 17.09
C GLU A 207 -39.49 22.62 15.71
N LEU A 208 -40.31 21.90 14.93
CA LEU A 208 -40.01 21.59 13.54
C LEU A 208 -39.89 22.87 12.70
N ALA A 209 -40.78 23.85 12.90
CA ALA A 209 -40.69 25.15 12.22
C ALA A 209 -39.44 25.94 12.63
N ALA A 210 -39.07 25.93 13.92
CA ALA A 210 -37.83 26.54 14.39
C ALA A 210 -36.59 25.89 13.77
N LEU A 211 -36.61 24.57 13.55
CA LEU A 211 -35.54 23.89 12.82
C LEU A 211 -35.49 24.29 11.35
N ASP A 212 -36.64 24.51 10.68
CA ASP A 212 -36.65 25.01 9.30
C ASP A 212 -36.03 26.41 9.22
N GLN A 213 -36.37 27.31 10.15
CA GLN A 213 -35.73 28.62 10.24
C GLN A 213 -34.22 28.53 10.43
N ARG A 214 -33.73 27.61 11.28
CA ARG A 214 -32.28 27.37 11.44
C ARG A 214 -31.63 26.83 10.17
N VAL A 215 -32.33 25.99 9.40
CA VAL A 215 -31.84 25.53 8.09
C VAL A 215 -31.68 26.71 7.16
N GLU A 216 -32.69 27.59 7.07
CA GLU A 216 -32.67 28.79 6.24
C GLU A 216 -31.55 29.76 6.62
N GLN A 217 -31.40 30.05 7.92
CA GLN A 217 -30.30 30.85 8.44
C GLN A 217 -28.94 30.24 8.11
N ALA A 218 -28.77 28.92 8.29
CA ALA A 218 -27.54 28.25 7.90
C ALA A 218 -27.27 28.32 6.39
N ARG A 219 -28.32 28.34 5.54
CA ARG A 219 -28.17 28.56 4.08
C ARG A 219 -27.64 29.95 3.81
N ALA A 220 -28.27 30.96 4.40
CA ALA A 220 -27.87 32.37 4.24
C ALA A 220 -26.43 32.59 4.71
N ASP A 221 -26.06 32.04 5.87
CA ASP A 221 -24.70 32.09 6.40
C ASP A 221 -23.70 31.40 5.48
N TYR A 222 -24.05 30.24 4.94
CA TYR A 222 -23.21 29.52 3.99
C TYR A 222 -23.00 30.32 2.70
N GLU A 223 -24.05 30.92 2.15
CA GLU A 223 -23.97 31.76 0.96
C GLU A 223 -23.08 32.99 1.19
N ARG A 224 -23.23 33.65 2.34
CA ARG A 224 -22.36 34.75 2.76
C ARG A 224 -20.90 34.31 2.86
N GLN A 225 -20.63 33.23 3.60
CA GLN A 225 -19.28 32.69 3.75
C GLN A 225 -18.69 32.24 2.40
N LEU A 226 -19.51 31.67 1.51
CA LEU A 226 -19.09 31.26 0.18
C LEU A 226 -18.72 32.47 -0.67
N ALA A 227 -19.50 33.55 -0.61
CA ALA A 227 -19.21 34.79 -1.32
C ALA A 227 -17.93 35.46 -0.79
N GLU A 228 -17.76 35.53 0.54
CA GLU A 228 -16.52 36.02 1.16
C GLU A 228 -15.32 35.18 0.75
N TRP A 229 -15.45 33.85 0.80
CA TRP A 229 -14.40 32.94 0.36
C TRP A 229 -14.09 33.06 -1.14
N GLN A 230 -15.09 33.26 -1.99
CA GLN A 230 -14.88 33.47 -3.42
C GLN A 230 -14.07 34.74 -3.70
N LYS A 231 -14.21 35.78 -2.86
CA LYS A 231 -13.40 37.01 -2.96
C LYS A 231 -11.93 36.80 -2.56
N THR A 232 -11.64 35.82 -1.69
CA THR A 232 -10.25 35.50 -1.32
C THR A 232 -9.53 34.64 -2.38
N LEU A 233 -10.26 34.09 -3.36
CA LEU A 233 -9.68 33.28 -4.41
C LEU A 233 -8.95 34.13 -5.44
N THR A 234 -7.63 34.02 -5.47
CA THR A 234 -6.84 34.55 -6.57
C THR A 234 -6.86 33.60 -7.77
N PRO A 235 -6.73 34.12 -9.00
CA PRO A 235 -6.55 33.30 -10.19
C PRO A 235 -5.42 32.26 -10.09
N GLU A 236 -4.30 32.60 -9.43
CA GLU A 236 -3.20 31.66 -9.22
C GLU A 236 -3.58 30.51 -8.30
N MET A 237 -4.26 30.77 -7.18
CA MET A 237 -4.77 29.71 -6.30
C MET A 237 -5.74 28.76 -7.04
N ILE A 238 -6.55 29.30 -7.96
CA ILE A 238 -7.46 28.51 -8.80
C ILE A 238 -6.67 27.65 -9.80
N ARG A 239 -5.61 28.19 -10.42
CA ARG A 239 -4.70 27.44 -11.33
C ARG A 239 -4.02 26.29 -10.60
N GLU A 240 -3.47 26.54 -9.41
CA GLU A 240 -2.85 25.51 -8.57
C GLU A 240 -3.84 24.41 -8.18
N GLU A 241 -5.04 24.77 -7.73
CA GLU A 241 -6.10 23.80 -7.43
C GLU A 241 -6.47 22.98 -8.67
N ASN A 242 -6.52 23.61 -9.85
CA ASN A 242 -6.80 22.91 -11.10
C ASN A 242 -5.70 21.90 -11.47
N LEU A 243 -4.44 22.19 -11.17
CA LEU A 243 -3.35 21.22 -11.30
C LEU A 243 -3.56 20.02 -10.35
N VAL A 244 -3.97 20.28 -9.10
CA VAL A 244 -4.31 19.23 -8.13
C VAL A 244 -5.48 18.39 -8.61
N ARG A 245 -6.57 19.01 -9.07
CA ARG A 245 -7.75 18.29 -9.61
C ARG A 245 -7.39 17.46 -10.84
N SER A 246 -6.56 17.99 -11.73
CA SER A 246 -6.03 17.25 -12.89
C SER A 246 -5.22 16.02 -12.45
N ARG A 247 -4.30 16.17 -11.48
CA ARG A 247 -3.54 15.05 -10.91
C ARG A 247 -4.46 14.00 -10.27
N ARG A 248 -5.47 14.42 -9.51
CA ARG A 248 -6.47 13.51 -8.90
C ARG A 248 -7.29 12.77 -9.94
N ARG A 249 -7.68 13.42 -11.05
CA ARG A 249 -8.38 12.77 -12.17
C ARG A 249 -7.49 11.74 -12.85
N ARG A 250 -6.23 12.08 -13.15
CA ARG A 250 -5.26 11.14 -13.74
C ARG A 250 -4.98 9.94 -12.83
N ALA A 251 -5.00 10.14 -11.52
CA ALA A 251 -4.86 9.07 -10.53
C ALA A 251 -6.16 8.27 -10.27
N GLY A 252 -7.27 8.58 -10.95
CA GLY A 252 -8.56 7.90 -10.75
C GLY A 252 -9.28 8.23 -9.43
N LEU A 253 -8.77 9.18 -8.63
CA LEU A 253 -9.27 9.51 -7.29
C LEU A 253 -10.45 10.49 -7.30
N SER A 254 -10.75 11.12 -8.43
CA SER A 254 -11.83 12.09 -8.56
C SER A 254 -12.29 12.22 -10.00
N ARG A 255 -13.54 12.69 -10.19
CA ARG A 255 -14.08 13.15 -11.47
C ARG A 255 -14.43 14.64 -11.47
N LYS A 256 -13.99 15.38 -10.45
CA LYS A 256 -14.34 16.81 -10.28
C LYS A 256 -13.70 17.64 -11.40
N ALA A 257 -14.50 18.50 -12.03
CA ALA A 257 -14.04 19.43 -13.06
C ALA A 257 -13.13 20.52 -12.49
N ASN A 258 -12.39 21.17 -13.38
CA ASN A 258 -11.58 22.34 -13.04
C ASN A 258 -12.48 23.52 -12.67
N LEU A 259 -12.01 24.36 -11.75
CA LEU A 259 -12.61 25.64 -11.41
C LEU A 259 -12.34 26.67 -12.51
N HIS A 260 -13.30 27.57 -12.73
CA HIS A 260 -13.14 28.71 -13.63
C HIS A 260 -12.30 29.79 -12.94
N VAL A 261 -11.34 30.35 -13.68
CA VAL A 261 -10.56 31.50 -13.26
C VAL A 261 -11.33 32.77 -13.65
N PRO A 262 -11.76 33.61 -12.69
CA PRO A 262 -12.45 34.85 -13.00
C PRO A 262 -11.61 35.74 -13.93
N GLY A 263 -12.24 36.31 -14.96
CA GLY A 263 -11.58 37.19 -15.92
C GLY A 263 -10.74 36.48 -17.00
N GLU A 264 -10.50 35.17 -16.90
CA GLU A 264 -9.79 34.44 -17.95
C GLU A 264 -10.66 34.36 -19.21
N PRO A 265 -10.16 34.81 -20.38
CA PRO A 265 -10.93 34.77 -21.61
C PRO A 265 -11.27 33.31 -21.98
N LYS A 266 -12.48 33.10 -22.52
CA LYS A 266 -12.92 31.77 -22.96
C LYS A 266 -12.25 31.41 -24.27
N ARG A 267 -11.93 30.12 -24.44
CA ARG A 267 -11.41 29.60 -25.71
C ARG A 267 -12.48 29.77 -26.81
N PRO A 268 -12.07 30.16 -28.02
CA PRO A 268 -12.99 30.26 -29.17
C PRO A 268 -13.56 28.89 -29.53
N ILE A 269 -14.78 28.90 -30.07
CA ILE A 269 -15.46 27.68 -30.49
C ILE A 269 -14.81 27.17 -31.79
N THR A 270 -14.30 25.94 -31.78
CA THR A 270 -13.66 25.36 -32.98
C THR A 270 -14.66 25.24 -34.15
N PRO A 271 -14.19 25.22 -35.41
CA PRO A 271 -15.06 25.19 -36.60
C PRO A 271 -16.14 24.11 -36.55
N PHE A 272 -15.76 22.88 -36.19
CA PHE A 272 -16.71 21.76 -36.08
C PHE A 272 -17.79 21.98 -35.02
N PHE A 273 -17.45 22.54 -33.85
CA PHE A 273 -18.43 22.83 -32.79
C PHE A 273 -19.35 23.98 -33.18
N ARG A 274 -18.86 24.96 -33.94
CA ARG A 274 -19.68 26.05 -34.49
C ARG A 274 -20.71 25.50 -35.48
N PHE A 275 -20.27 24.70 -36.45
CA PHE A 275 -21.16 23.96 -37.34
C PHE A 275 -22.17 23.09 -36.58
N SER A 276 -21.70 22.29 -35.61
CA SER A 276 -22.56 21.42 -34.81
C SER A 276 -23.61 22.19 -34.02
N ALA A 277 -23.28 23.37 -33.50
CA ALA A 277 -24.22 24.23 -32.80
C ALA A 277 -25.27 24.79 -33.76
N GLU A 278 -24.86 25.30 -34.92
CA GLU A 278 -25.75 25.85 -35.95
C GLU A 278 -26.74 24.80 -36.48
N VAL A 279 -26.26 23.58 -36.76
CA VAL A 279 -27.12 22.47 -37.23
C VAL A 279 -28.13 22.05 -36.16
N ARG A 280 -27.72 22.02 -34.88
CA ARG A 280 -28.64 21.72 -33.76
C ARG A 280 -29.66 22.83 -33.53
N GLU A 281 -29.25 24.08 -33.66
CA GLU A 281 -30.13 25.25 -33.52
C GLU A 281 -31.18 25.28 -34.63
N ARG A 282 -30.79 24.97 -35.87
CA ARG A 282 -31.71 24.83 -37.00
C ARG A 282 -32.57 23.56 -36.98
N GLN A 283 -32.26 22.60 -36.09
CA GLN A 283 -32.86 21.27 -36.06
C GLN A 283 -32.91 20.63 -37.46
N ASP A 284 -31.79 20.72 -38.18
CA ASP A 284 -31.70 20.26 -39.55
C ASP A 284 -31.92 18.74 -39.64
N ARG A 285 -33.10 18.35 -40.14
CA ARG A 285 -33.52 16.95 -40.25
C ARG A 285 -32.73 16.20 -41.31
N ASP A 286 -32.15 16.87 -42.30
CA ASP A 286 -31.35 16.21 -43.33
C ASP A 286 -30.05 15.64 -42.72
N VAL A 287 -29.54 16.31 -41.68
CA VAL A 287 -28.32 15.90 -40.97
C VAL A 287 -28.62 15.08 -39.72
N LEU A 288 -29.60 15.50 -38.92
CA LEU A 288 -29.88 14.91 -37.60
C LEU A 288 -30.95 13.81 -37.66
N GLY A 289 -31.77 13.77 -38.70
CA GLY A 289 -32.98 12.94 -38.74
C GLY A 289 -33.93 13.25 -37.58
N ASP A 290 -34.56 12.21 -37.05
CA ASP A 290 -35.41 12.27 -35.86
C ASP A 290 -34.67 11.84 -34.57
N GLU A 291 -33.33 11.80 -34.61
CA GLU A 291 -32.53 11.33 -33.48
C GLU A 291 -32.54 12.36 -32.33
N THR A 292 -32.81 11.88 -31.11
CA THR A 292 -32.88 12.73 -29.91
C THR A 292 -31.68 12.53 -28.99
N ASN A 293 -30.92 11.44 -29.17
CA ASN A 293 -29.74 11.16 -28.37
C ASN A 293 -28.55 12.02 -28.82
N VAL A 294 -28.07 12.90 -27.94
CA VAL A 294 -26.93 13.80 -28.20
C VAL A 294 -25.66 13.07 -28.67
N THR A 295 -25.44 11.84 -28.21
CA THR A 295 -24.26 11.04 -28.60
C THR A 295 -24.38 10.57 -30.04
N GLU A 296 -25.55 10.08 -30.44
CA GLU A 296 -25.82 9.63 -31.81
C GLU A 296 -25.87 10.82 -32.78
N GLN A 297 -26.53 11.92 -32.39
CA GLN A 297 -26.47 13.19 -33.13
C GLN A 297 -25.03 13.64 -33.38
N SER A 298 -24.15 13.50 -32.39
CA SER A 298 -22.73 13.88 -32.56
C SER A 298 -22.01 13.03 -33.61
N LYS A 299 -22.36 11.74 -33.76
CA LYS A 299 -21.81 10.88 -34.83
C LYS A 299 -22.32 11.31 -36.21
N LEU A 300 -23.61 11.66 -36.32
CA LEU A 300 -24.20 12.16 -37.56
C LEU A 300 -23.57 13.49 -37.98
N LEU A 301 -23.45 14.44 -37.05
CA LEU A 301 -22.77 15.72 -37.27
C LEU A 301 -21.32 15.54 -37.72
N ALA A 302 -20.59 14.58 -37.13
CA ALA A 302 -19.22 14.27 -37.54
C ALA A 302 -19.14 13.72 -38.98
N ARG A 303 -20.14 12.95 -39.43
CA ARG A 303 -20.24 12.48 -40.82
C ARG A 303 -20.57 13.63 -41.77
N ALA A 304 -21.57 14.44 -41.44
CA ALA A 304 -21.96 15.60 -42.23
C ALA A 304 -20.81 16.60 -42.37
N TRP A 305 -20.11 16.91 -41.27
CA TRP A 305 -18.92 17.76 -41.30
C TRP A 305 -17.85 17.23 -42.24
N LYS A 306 -17.60 15.91 -42.26
CA LYS A 306 -16.62 15.32 -43.19
C LYS A 306 -17.06 15.48 -44.64
N ALA A 307 -18.36 15.35 -44.93
CA ALA A 307 -18.95 15.48 -46.26
C ALA A 307 -19.01 16.93 -46.79
N LEU A 308 -18.93 17.95 -45.93
CA LEU A 308 -18.90 19.35 -46.37
C LEU A 308 -17.73 19.66 -47.30
N SER A 309 -17.98 20.54 -48.27
CA SER A 309 -16.97 21.01 -49.21
C SER A 309 -15.88 21.85 -48.49
N PRO A 310 -14.67 21.96 -49.07
CA PRO A 310 -13.62 22.81 -48.52
C PRO A 310 -14.07 24.27 -48.38
N GLU A 311 -14.90 24.77 -49.30
CA GLU A 311 -15.41 26.15 -49.27
C GLU A 311 -16.37 26.39 -48.11
N GLN A 312 -17.28 25.45 -47.86
CA GLN A 312 -18.18 25.52 -46.71
C GLN A 312 -17.42 25.45 -45.38
N LYS A 313 -16.42 24.56 -45.29
CA LYS A 313 -15.54 24.48 -44.11
C LYS A 313 -14.73 25.75 -43.90
N LYS A 314 -14.25 26.37 -44.99
CA LYS A 314 -13.42 27.57 -44.97
C LYS A 314 -14.10 28.72 -44.23
N SER A 315 -15.41 28.93 -44.43
CA SER A 315 -16.16 29.96 -43.69
C SER A 315 -16.09 29.77 -42.16
N TYR A 316 -16.20 28.52 -41.68
CA TYR A 316 -16.09 28.20 -40.26
C TYR A 316 -14.66 28.32 -39.73
N GLU A 317 -13.68 27.94 -40.55
CA GLU A 317 -12.25 28.06 -40.22
C GLU A 317 -11.80 29.52 -40.14
N ASP A 318 -12.23 30.37 -41.07
CA ASP A 318 -11.89 31.78 -41.10
C ASP A 318 -12.53 32.52 -39.91
N ALA A 319 -13.79 32.21 -39.58
CA ALA A 319 -14.42 32.71 -38.35
C ALA A 319 -13.63 32.29 -37.09
N TYR A 320 -13.18 31.03 -37.01
CA TYR A 320 -12.36 30.57 -35.90
C TYR A 320 -11.00 31.26 -35.83
N LYS A 321 -10.33 31.52 -36.96
CA LYS A 321 -9.03 32.22 -36.99
C LYS A 321 -9.15 33.60 -36.37
N VAL A 322 -10.16 34.38 -36.79
CA VAL A 322 -10.41 35.74 -36.28
C VAL A 322 -10.65 35.71 -34.77
N GLU A 323 -11.56 34.84 -34.29
CA GLU A 323 -11.84 34.73 -32.85
C GLU A 323 -10.64 34.20 -32.05
N ASN A 324 -9.83 33.33 -32.64
CA ASN A 324 -8.64 32.78 -32.01
C ASN A 324 -7.52 33.81 -31.88
N GLU A 325 -7.37 34.72 -32.84
CA GLU A 325 -6.46 35.86 -32.72
C GLU A 325 -6.90 36.82 -31.62
N GLN A 326 -8.19 37.15 -31.57
CA GLN A 326 -8.76 37.96 -30.48
C GLN A 326 -8.58 37.29 -29.11
N TYR A 327 -8.82 35.98 -29.02
CA TYR A 327 -8.59 35.19 -27.82
C TYR A 327 -7.13 35.22 -27.38
N LYS A 328 -6.18 35.00 -28.30
CA LYS A 328 -4.74 35.04 -28.00
C LYS A 328 -4.33 36.42 -27.47
N ALA A 329 -4.81 37.50 -28.10
CA ALA A 329 -4.54 38.85 -27.64
C ALA A 329 -5.14 39.12 -26.25
N ALA A 330 -6.40 38.75 -26.02
CA ALA A 330 -7.05 38.89 -24.71
C ALA A 330 -6.37 38.04 -23.63
N LYS A 331 -5.94 36.82 -23.97
CA LYS A 331 -5.25 35.91 -23.05
C LYS A 331 -3.87 36.43 -22.67
N ALA A 332 -3.11 36.96 -23.64
CA ALA A 332 -1.82 37.58 -23.37
C ALA A 332 -1.97 38.79 -22.43
N LYS A 333 -2.98 39.65 -22.66
CA LYS A 333 -3.28 40.78 -21.77
C LYS A 333 -3.65 40.31 -20.35
N PHE A 334 -4.51 39.29 -20.25
CA PHE A 334 -4.88 38.71 -18.97
C PHE A 334 -3.67 38.14 -18.23
N ASP A 335 -2.83 37.36 -18.91
CA ASP A 335 -1.63 36.79 -18.30
C ASP A 335 -0.64 37.88 -17.85
N ALA A 336 -0.45 38.94 -18.63
CA ALA A 336 0.39 40.07 -18.25
C ALA A 336 -0.14 40.81 -17.02
N GLN A 337 -1.46 41.05 -16.95
CA GLN A 337 -2.11 41.65 -15.76
C GLN A 337 -1.94 40.78 -14.53
N MET A 338 -2.01 39.46 -14.70
CA MET A 338 -1.79 38.51 -13.60
C MET A 338 -0.35 38.53 -13.10
N THR A 339 0.64 38.63 -13.98
CA THR A 339 2.05 38.74 -13.58
C THR A 339 2.40 40.09 -12.94
N ALA A 340 1.71 41.17 -13.32
CA ALA A 340 1.97 42.50 -12.77
C ALA A 340 1.28 42.74 -11.41
N SER A 341 0.25 41.95 -11.09
CA SER A 341 -0.50 42.03 -9.82
C SER A 341 -0.02 41.01 -8.78
N ALA A 342 0.95 40.17 -9.14
CA ALA A 342 1.65 39.23 -8.27
C ALA A 342 2.97 39.84 -7.81
#